data_AF-V9YZT5-F1
#
_entry.id   AF-V9YZT5-F1
#
_cell.length_a   1.000
_cell.length_b   1.000
_cell.length_c   1.000
_cell.angle_alpha   90.00
_cell.angle_beta   90.00
_cell.angle_gamma   90.00
#
_symmetry.space_group_name_H-M   'P 1'
#
loop_
_entity.id
_entity.type
_entity.pdbx_description
1 polymer ?
#
loop_
_entity_poly.entity_id
_entity_poly.type
_entity_poly.pdbx_seq_one_letter_code
_entity_poly.pdbx_strand_id
1 'polypeptide(L)'
;MAGRITPASLATAAKLNRIWVKKATELGLISPASLDGEDVIVVQVLAVVDQLVWPGNKRSRSQSRTLEVGLSLVVNTARNAISDTCTTRDTVLWVMQDKVPAVTNTLGERAQYVIDVMGRSCAYAIPLGEWIAALPNGYEVPATRRLATPDVAAAESTDAPTDESLPDEPAAA
;
A
#
# COMPACT_ATOMS: atom_id res chain seq x y z
N MET A 1 -26.16 -10.95 -1.48
CA MET A 1 -26.50 -9.85 -0.55
C MET A 1 -25.23 -9.40 0.15
N ALA A 2 -24.69 -8.23 -0.18
CA ALA A 2 -23.58 -7.67 0.58
C ALA A 2 -24.10 -7.28 1.97
N GLY A 3 -23.63 -7.95 3.02
CA GLY A 3 -24.00 -7.62 4.39
C GLY A 3 -23.53 -6.22 4.74
N ARG A 4 -24.35 -5.44 5.46
CA ARG A 4 -23.99 -4.10 5.89
C ARG A 4 -22.71 -4.15 6.73
N ILE A 5 -21.66 -3.45 6.29
CA ILE A 5 -20.41 -3.36 7.04
C ILE A 5 -20.68 -2.59 8.34
N THR A 6 -20.29 -3.18 9.46
CA THR A 6 -20.39 -2.56 10.80
C THR A 6 -19.01 -2.17 11.30
N PRO A 7 -18.87 -1.23 12.24
CA PRO A 7 -17.59 -0.91 12.85
C PRO A 7 -16.88 -2.13 13.46
N ALA A 8 -17.65 -3.08 13.99
CA ALA A 8 -17.14 -4.31 14.54
C ALA A 8 -16.58 -5.25 13.46
N SER A 9 -17.32 -5.45 12.36
CA SER A 9 -16.86 -6.30 11.26
C SER A 9 -15.67 -5.69 10.53
N LEU A 10 -15.63 -4.36 10.41
CA LEU A 10 -14.50 -3.62 9.83
C LEU A 10 -13.24 -3.77 10.69
N ALA A 11 -13.34 -3.66 12.02
CA ALA A 11 -12.21 -3.90 12.91
C ALA A 11 -11.65 -5.34 12.75
N THR A 12 -12.55 -6.32 12.64
CA THR A 12 -12.18 -7.72 12.39
C THR A 12 -11.50 -7.89 11.02
N ALA A 13 -12.04 -7.27 9.96
CA ALA A 13 -11.43 -7.30 8.62
C ALA A 13 -10.04 -6.67 8.61
N ALA A 14 -9.87 -5.56 9.33
CA ALA A 14 -8.59 -4.88 9.52
C ALA A 14 -7.61 -5.65 10.42
N LYS A 15 -8.06 -6.70 11.12
CA LYS A 15 -7.33 -7.44 12.16
C LYS A 15 -6.85 -6.54 13.30
N LEU A 16 -7.67 -5.55 13.66
CA LEU A 16 -7.35 -4.54 14.68
C LEU A 16 -8.43 -4.46 15.76
N ASN A 17 -8.07 -3.86 16.90
CA ASN A 17 -9.03 -3.56 17.95
C ASN A 17 -9.99 -2.44 17.49
N ARG A 18 -11.26 -2.54 17.88
CA ARG A 18 -12.33 -1.54 17.61
C ARG A 18 -11.97 -0.11 18.05
N ILE A 19 -11.04 0.04 18.99
CA ILE A 19 -10.50 1.35 19.40
C ILE A 19 -9.94 2.11 18.19
N TRP A 20 -9.31 1.44 17.23
CA TRP A 20 -8.76 2.08 16.04
C TRP A 20 -9.85 2.60 15.09
N VAL A 21 -10.94 1.87 14.95
CA VAL A 21 -12.11 2.32 14.17
C VAL A 21 -12.73 3.54 14.84
N LYS A 22 -12.91 3.51 16.16
CA LYS A 22 -13.41 4.66 16.93
C LYS A 22 -12.50 5.89 16.75
N LYS A 23 -11.19 5.72 16.88
CA LYS A 23 -10.20 6.78 16.67
C LYS A 23 -10.25 7.34 15.25
N ALA A 24 -10.36 6.48 14.24
CA ALA A 24 -10.51 6.92 12.85
C ALA A 24 -11.78 7.75 12.63
N THR A 25 -12.90 7.37 13.26
CA THR A 25 -14.15 8.14 13.21
C THR A 25 -14.03 9.49 13.93
N GLU A 26 -13.40 9.52 15.12
CA GLU A 26 -13.17 10.76 15.88
C GLU A 26 -12.28 11.75 15.12
N LEU A 27 -11.31 11.24 14.37
CA LEU A 27 -10.46 12.04 13.49
C LEU A 27 -11.14 12.43 12.17
N GLY A 28 -12.39 12.01 11.93
CA GLY A 28 -13.12 12.28 10.71
C GLY A 28 -12.54 11.57 9.46
N LEU A 29 -11.68 10.56 9.67
CA LEU A 29 -11.03 9.84 8.59
C LEU A 29 -11.94 8.82 7.93
N ILE A 30 -12.94 8.30 8.65
CA ILE A 30 -13.94 7.35 8.14
C ILE A 30 -15.33 7.79 8.56
N SER A 31 -16.34 7.48 7.73
CA SER A 31 -17.73 7.80 8.02
C SER A 31 -18.49 6.54 8.48
N PRO A 32 -19.03 6.50 9.71
CA PRO A 32 -19.73 5.32 10.22
C PRO A 32 -21.04 5.03 9.47
N ALA A 33 -21.54 5.97 8.68
CA ALA A 33 -22.75 5.81 7.88
C ALA A 33 -22.51 5.05 6.57
N SER A 34 -21.27 5.04 6.08
CA SER A 34 -20.90 4.56 4.74
C SER A 34 -19.56 3.85 4.77
N LEU A 35 -19.47 2.76 5.54
CA LEU A 35 -18.25 1.96 5.65
C LEU A 35 -18.07 1.05 4.43
N ASP A 36 -16.84 0.99 3.93
CA ASP A 36 -16.46 0.20 2.77
C ASP A 36 -15.12 -0.56 2.95
N GLY A 37 -14.60 -1.13 1.86
CA GLY A 37 -13.30 -1.80 1.85
C GLY A 37 -12.11 -0.86 1.96
N GLU A 38 -12.24 0.39 1.50
CA GLU A 38 -11.19 1.41 1.59
C GLU A 38 -10.94 1.78 3.05
N ASP A 39 -12.01 1.89 3.83
CA ASP A 39 -11.94 2.18 5.26
C ASP A 39 -11.19 1.09 6.06
N VAL A 40 -11.18 -0.17 5.60
CA VAL A 40 -10.35 -1.22 6.23
C VAL A 40 -8.87 -0.87 6.13
N ILE A 41 -8.42 -0.52 4.93
CA ILE A 41 -7.02 -0.15 4.66
C ILE A 41 -6.65 1.14 5.39
N VAL A 42 -7.55 2.14 5.38
CA VAL A 42 -7.35 3.41 6.09
C VAL A 42 -7.15 3.19 7.59
N VAL A 43 -7.94 2.32 8.22
CA VAL A 43 -7.78 2.01 9.65
C VAL A 43 -6.46 1.28 9.93
N GLN A 44 -6.02 0.40 9.02
CA GLN A 44 -4.72 -0.27 9.13
C GLN A 44 -3.55 0.71 9.01
N VAL A 45 -3.60 1.61 8.02
CA VAL A 45 -2.61 2.68 7.83
C VAL A 45 -2.55 3.57 9.07
N LEU A 46 -3.71 4.03 9.56
CA LEU A 46 -3.79 4.85 10.77
C LEU A 46 -3.10 4.16 11.97
N ALA A 47 -3.39 2.88 12.19
CA ALA A 47 -2.81 2.14 13.31
C ALA A 47 -1.29 2.01 13.19
N VAL A 48 -0.79 1.63 12.02
CA VAL A 48 0.65 1.50 11.78
C VAL A 48 1.37 2.83 11.96
N VAL A 49 0.81 3.90 11.42
CA VAL A 49 1.44 5.22 11.43
C VAL A 49 1.43 5.83 12.84
N ASP A 50 0.32 5.71 13.56
CA ASP A 50 0.23 6.21 14.94
C ASP A 50 1.04 5.38 15.95
N GLN A 51 1.29 4.10 15.68
CA GLN A 51 2.09 3.26 16.59
C GLN A 51 3.59 3.28 16.27
N LEU A 52 3.96 3.19 14.98
CA LEU A 52 5.34 3.00 14.55
C LEU A 52 5.99 4.30 14.10
N VAL A 53 5.31 5.09 13.27
CA VAL A 53 5.89 6.30 12.71
C VAL A 53 5.96 7.39 13.76
N TRP A 54 4.88 7.63 14.50
CA TRP A 54 4.88 8.61 15.59
C TRP A 54 4.38 7.95 16.88
N PRO A 55 5.26 7.37 17.72
CA PRO A 55 4.87 6.74 18.98
C PRO A 55 4.51 7.76 20.08
N GLY A 56 3.47 7.46 20.86
CA GLY A 56 2.68 8.35 21.74
C GLY A 56 3.31 8.99 22.98
N ASN A 57 4.64 9.00 23.15
CA ASN A 57 5.20 9.41 24.44
C ASN A 57 5.22 10.94 24.63
N LYS A 58 4.33 11.44 25.50
CA LYS A 58 4.28 12.79 26.10
C LYS A 58 4.59 13.94 25.13
N ARG A 59 3.60 14.31 24.32
CA ARG A 59 3.75 15.32 23.26
C ARG A 59 3.37 16.72 23.73
N SER A 60 4.10 17.70 23.21
CA SER A 60 3.69 19.12 23.27
C SER A 60 2.48 19.37 22.36
N ARG A 61 1.65 20.37 22.69
CA ARG A 61 0.47 20.76 21.89
C ARG A 61 0.79 21.05 20.43
N SER A 62 1.98 21.59 20.14
CA SER A 62 2.45 21.83 18.77
C SER A 62 2.66 20.53 18.00
N GLN A 63 3.33 19.55 18.63
CA GLN A 63 3.59 18.23 18.05
C GLN A 63 2.29 17.47 17.77
N SER A 64 1.27 17.62 18.61
CA SER A 64 -0.05 17.03 18.37
C SER A 64 -0.70 17.56 17.10
N ARG A 65 -0.63 18.87 16.83
CA ARG A 65 -1.18 19.48 15.60
C ARG A 65 -0.42 19.05 14.36
N THR A 66 0.92 19.04 14.41
CA THR A 66 1.75 18.57 13.30
C THR A 66 1.45 17.10 12.97
N LEU A 67 1.20 16.29 14.00
CA LEU A 67 0.82 14.89 13.84
C LEU A 67 -0.57 14.72 13.23
N GLU A 68 -1.57 15.53 13.62
CA GLU A 68 -2.89 15.50 12.99
C GLU A 68 -2.78 15.78 11.48
N VAL A 69 -1.97 16.75 11.10
CA VAL A 69 -1.66 17.07 9.69
C VAL A 69 -0.90 15.92 9.01
N GLY A 70 0.11 15.35 9.66
CA GLY A 70 0.88 14.22 9.13
C GLY A 70 0.02 12.97 8.93
N LEU A 71 -0.79 12.60 9.92
CA LEU A 71 -1.71 11.46 9.85
C LEU A 71 -2.74 11.62 8.73
N SER A 72 -3.40 12.77 8.65
CA SER A 72 -4.37 13.04 7.59
C SER A 72 -3.72 13.02 6.21
N LEU A 73 -2.49 13.54 6.06
CA LEU A 73 -1.74 13.48 4.81
C LEU A 73 -1.39 12.04 4.40
N VAL A 74 -0.92 11.22 5.34
CA VAL A 74 -0.59 9.81 5.09
C VAL A 74 -1.85 9.00 4.74
N VAL A 75 -2.96 9.25 5.43
CA VAL A 75 -4.22 8.58 5.13
C VAL A 75 -4.77 9.01 3.77
N ASN A 76 -4.74 10.30 3.43
CA ASN A 76 -5.20 10.78 2.12
C ASN A 76 -4.34 10.26 0.98
N THR A 77 -3.01 10.16 1.17
CA THR A 77 -2.14 9.54 0.16
C THR A 77 -2.42 8.05 0.00
N ALA A 78 -2.73 7.33 1.09
CA ALA A 78 -3.21 5.95 0.99
C ALA A 78 -4.54 5.85 0.23
N ARG A 79 -5.53 6.70 0.52
CA ARG A 79 -6.83 6.73 -0.18
C ARG A 79 -6.65 6.98 -1.68
N ASN A 80 -5.81 7.95 -2.04
CA ASN A 80 -5.48 8.25 -3.43
C ASN A 80 -4.87 7.02 -4.12
N ALA A 81 -3.92 6.34 -3.47
CA ALA A 81 -3.34 5.11 -4.01
C ALA A 81 -4.39 4.01 -4.17
N ILE A 82 -5.27 3.77 -3.20
CA ILE A 82 -6.34 2.75 -3.30
C ILE A 82 -7.25 3.00 -4.50
N SER A 83 -7.54 4.28 -4.79
CA SER A 83 -8.37 4.69 -5.93
C SER A 83 -7.62 4.70 -7.26
N ASP A 84 -6.29 4.80 -7.25
CA ASP A 84 -5.44 4.90 -8.44
C ASP A 84 -5.52 3.63 -9.30
N THR A 85 -5.62 3.84 -10.62
CA THR A 85 -5.58 2.79 -11.64
C THR A 85 -4.22 2.13 -11.75
N CYS A 86 -3.15 2.83 -11.39
CA CYS A 86 -1.77 2.33 -11.41
C CYS A 86 -1.43 1.43 -10.23
N THR A 87 -2.34 1.25 -9.28
CA THR A 87 -2.10 0.42 -8.09
C THR A 87 -1.97 -1.05 -8.47
N THR A 88 -0.82 -1.62 -8.12
CA THR A 88 -0.45 -3.01 -8.33
C THR A 88 -0.29 -3.72 -6.99
N ARG A 89 0.03 -5.01 -7.03
CA ARG A 89 0.35 -5.80 -5.83
C ARG A 89 1.64 -5.32 -5.15
N ASP A 90 2.55 -4.72 -5.92
CA ASP A 90 3.82 -4.16 -5.45
C ASP A 90 3.68 -2.73 -4.90
N THR A 91 2.48 -2.15 -4.89
CA THR A 91 2.28 -0.79 -4.41
C THR A 91 2.63 -0.65 -2.92
N VAL A 92 3.56 0.26 -2.63
CA VAL A 92 4.06 0.58 -1.28
C VAL A 92 3.86 2.07 -1.01
N LEU A 93 3.33 2.37 0.18
CA LEU A 93 3.30 3.71 0.75
C LEU A 93 4.49 3.89 1.69
N TRP A 94 5.34 4.85 1.38
CA TRP A 94 6.51 5.24 2.16
C TRP A 94 6.15 6.36 3.11
N VAL A 95 6.39 6.14 4.40
CA VAL A 95 6.13 7.12 5.45
C VAL A 95 7.40 7.41 6.22
N MET A 96 7.74 8.70 6.31
CA MET A 96 8.84 9.23 7.13
C MET A 96 8.28 10.37 8.00
N GLN A 97 8.89 10.61 9.17
CA GLN A 97 8.42 11.66 10.07
C GLN A 97 8.55 13.07 9.49
N ASP A 98 9.60 13.31 8.72
CA ASP A 98 10.00 14.66 8.26
C ASP A 98 9.83 14.87 6.74
N LYS A 99 9.21 13.92 6.03
CA LYS A 99 8.98 14.04 4.58
C LYS A 99 7.52 13.76 4.23
N VAL A 100 7.10 14.30 3.08
CA VAL A 100 5.80 13.99 2.50
C VAL A 100 5.75 12.49 2.16
N PRO A 101 4.65 11.78 2.50
CA PRO A 101 4.49 10.39 2.13
C PRO A 101 4.51 10.21 0.61
N ALA A 102 5.13 9.13 0.15
CA ALA A 102 5.29 8.82 -1.27
C ALA A 102 4.74 7.43 -1.58
N VAL A 103 4.27 7.23 -2.80
CA VAL A 103 3.75 5.95 -3.28
C VAL A 103 4.61 5.48 -4.44
N THR A 104 5.00 4.21 -4.41
CA THR A 104 5.67 3.53 -5.52
C THR A 104 4.84 2.32 -5.91
N ASN A 105 4.61 2.11 -7.20
CA ASN A 105 3.71 1.09 -7.73
C ASN A 105 4.43 -0.13 -8.32
N THR A 106 5.75 -0.06 -8.54
CA THR A 106 6.53 -1.16 -9.10
C THR A 106 7.78 -1.45 -8.26
N LEU A 107 8.35 -2.66 -8.41
CA LEU A 107 9.61 -3.02 -7.78
C LEU A 107 10.77 -2.09 -8.20
N GLY A 108 10.80 -1.68 -9.46
CA GLY A 108 11.81 -0.75 -9.99
C GLY A 108 11.72 0.64 -9.33
N GLU A 109 10.52 1.20 -9.24
CA GLU A 109 10.28 2.46 -8.53
C GLU A 109 10.64 2.38 -7.04
N ARG A 110 10.33 1.25 -6.40
CA ARG A 110 10.72 0.99 -5.01
C ARG A 110 12.24 0.98 -4.85
N ALA A 111 12.96 0.27 -5.71
CA ALA A 111 14.41 0.24 -5.66
C ALA A 111 15.01 1.64 -5.86
N GLN A 112 14.49 2.38 -6.84
CA GLN A 112 14.91 3.75 -7.13
C GLN A 112 14.66 4.68 -5.93
N TYR A 113 13.47 4.59 -5.31
CA TYR A 113 13.13 5.40 -4.13
C TYR A 113 14.08 5.14 -2.95
N VAL A 114 14.45 3.88 -2.72
CA VAL A 114 15.42 3.53 -1.66
C VAL A 114 16.79 4.16 -1.95
N ILE A 115 17.25 4.12 -3.20
CA ILE A 115 18.54 4.68 -3.61
C ILE A 115 18.53 6.21 -3.48
N ASP A 116 17.52 6.87 -4.04
CA ASP A 116 17.49 8.33 -4.19
C ASP A 116 17.03 9.06 -2.93
N VAL A 117 16.06 8.49 -2.19
CA VAL A 117 15.30 9.22 -1.16
C VAL A 117 15.61 8.73 0.25
N MET A 118 15.82 7.43 0.44
CA MET A 118 16.07 6.89 1.79
C MET A 118 17.45 7.27 2.32
N GLY A 119 18.52 7.20 1.54
CA GLY A 119 19.86 7.58 2.00
C GLY A 119 20.20 6.99 3.39
N ARG A 120 20.31 7.85 4.43
CA ARG A 120 20.48 7.44 5.85
C ARG A 120 19.21 7.58 6.70
N SER A 121 18.09 7.99 6.11
CA SER A 121 16.81 8.17 6.79
C SER A 121 16.09 6.83 6.95
N CYS A 122 15.40 6.67 8.09
CA CYS A 122 14.51 5.54 8.30
C CYS A 122 13.14 5.84 7.71
N ALA A 123 12.61 4.91 6.92
CA ALA A 123 11.28 4.97 6.35
C ALA A 123 10.49 3.72 6.72
N TYR A 124 9.19 3.89 6.90
CA TYR A 124 8.25 2.79 7.05
C TYR A 124 7.62 2.51 5.69
N ALA A 125 7.80 1.28 5.22
CA ALA A 125 7.17 0.77 4.00
C ALA A 125 5.86 0.07 4.36
N ILE A 126 4.73 0.65 3.95
CA ILE A 126 3.40 0.08 4.15
C ILE A 126 2.97 -0.60 2.84
N PRO A 127 2.77 -1.93 2.82
CA PRO A 127 2.49 -2.68 1.59
C PRO A 127 1.01 -2.60 1.22
N LEU A 128 0.59 -1.47 0.65
CA LEU A 128 -0.81 -1.22 0.29
C LEU A 128 -1.35 -2.25 -0.71
N GLY A 129 -0.57 -2.60 -1.74
CA GLY A 129 -0.98 -3.55 -2.78
C GLY A 129 -1.35 -4.93 -2.21
N GLU A 130 -0.49 -5.48 -1.36
CA GLU A 130 -0.75 -6.75 -0.65
C GLU A 130 -1.96 -6.66 0.29
N TRP A 131 -2.12 -5.55 1.02
CA TRP A 131 -3.26 -5.39 1.91
C TRP A 131 -4.58 -5.32 1.14
N ILE A 132 -4.61 -4.62 0.00
CA ILE A 132 -5.78 -4.56 -0.88
C ILE A 132 -6.10 -5.94 -1.47
N ALA A 133 -5.08 -6.69 -1.90
CA ALA A 133 -5.24 -8.04 -2.43
C ALA A 133 -5.72 -9.05 -1.37
N ALA A 134 -5.40 -8.81 -0.10
CA ALA A 134 -5.79 -9.64 1.03
C ALA A 134 -7.14 -9.25 1.67
N LEU A 135 -7.88 -8.29 1.10
CA LEU A 135 -9.17 -7.88 1.63
C LEU A 135 -10.18 -9.05 1.61
N PRO A 136 -10.94 -9.26 2.70
CA PRO A 136 -11.98 -10.29 2.72
C PRO A 136 -13.08 -10.04 1.69
N ASN A 137 -13.72 -11.12 1.22
CA ASN A 137 -14.88 -11.02 0.34
C ASN A 137 -15.96 -10.09 0.94
N GLY A 138 -16.48 -9.18 0.11
CA GLY A 138 -17.43 -8.16 0.53
C GLY A 138 -16.82 -6.81 0.96
N TYR A 139 -15.49 -6.70 1.00
CA TYR A 139 -14.75 -5.45 1.22
C TYR A 139 -13.98 -5.03 -0.05
N GLU A 140 -14.59 -5.18 -1.22
CA GLU A 140 -13.93 -4.85 -2.49
C GLU A 140 -13.70 -3.34 -2.62
N VAL A 141 -12.51 -2.97 -3.11
CA VAL A 141 -12.20 -1.63 -3.57
C VAL A 141 -11.95 -1.64 -5.08
N PRO A 142 -11.99 -0.48 -5.77
CA PRO A 142 -11.74 -0.43 -7.22
C PRO A 142 -10.45 -1.13 -7.65
N ALA A 143 -9.40 -1.07 -6.82
CA ALA A 143 -8.14 -1.76 -7.04
C ALA A 143 -8.23 -3.29 -6.89
N THR A 144 -9.06 -3.83 -5.98
CA THR A 144 -9.19 -5.29 -5.77
C THR A 144 -9.58 -6.03 -7.05
N ARG A 145 -10.48 -5.45 -7.85
CA ARG A 145 -10.90 -6.06 -9.13
C ARG A 145 -9.73 -6.19 -10.12
N ARG A 146 -8.79 -5.24 -10.12
CA ARG A 146 -7.61 -5.28 -10.99
C ARG A 146 -6.60 -6.30 -10.49
N LEU A 147 -6.37 -6.35 -9.18
CA LEU A 147 -5.41 -7.25 -8.55
C LEU A 147 -5.87 -8.72 -8.52
N ALA A 148 -7.18 -8.97 -8.63
CA ALA A 148 -7.75 -10.31 -8.71
C ALA A 148 -7.50 -11.00 -10.05
N THR A 149 -7.14 -10.26 -11.10
CA THR A 149 -6.72 -10.85 -12.38
C THR A 149 -5.30 -11.38 -12.21
N PRO A 150 -5.08 -12.70 -12.22
CA PRO A 150 -3.73 -13.23 -12.18
C PRO A 150 -3.00 -12.76 -13.44
N ASP A 151 -1.78 -12.27 -13.25
CA ASP A 151 -0.82 -12.01 -14.31
C ASP A 151 -0.39 -13.36 -14.91
N VAL A 152 -1.24 -13.93 -15.75
CA VAL A 152 -0.94 -15.11 -16.58
C VAL A 152 -0.26 -14.65 -17.89
N ALA A 153 -0.11 -13.34 -18.11
CA ALA A 153 0.42 -12.80 -19.36
C ALA A 153 1.96 -12.69 -19.39
N ALA A 154 2.65 -12.75 -18.24
CA ALA A 154 4.11 -12.64 -18.19
C ALA A 154 4.89 -13.96 -18.41
N ALA A 155 4.21 -15.09 -18.62
CA ALA A 155 4.86 -16.42 -18.70
C ALA A 155 4.98 -17.02 -20.12
N GLU A 156 4.53 -16.34 -21.19
CA GLU A 156 4.69 -16.80 -22.58
C GLU A 156 5.49 -15.80 -23.42
N SER A 157 6.77 -15.65 -23.11
CA SER A 157 7.77 -15.17 -24.09
C SER A 157 9.14 -15.78 -23.81
N THR A 158 9.23 -17.10 -23.92
CA THR A 158 10.52 -17.76 -24.15
C THR A 158 10.28 -18.94 -25.07
N ASP A 159 10.06 -18.63 -26.34
CA ASP A 159 10.32 -19.59 -27.41
C ASP A 159 11.78 -19.42 -27.87
N ALA A 160 12.41 -20.54 -28.17
CA ALA A 160 13.84 -20.83 -28.07
C ALA A 160 14.75 -20.02 -29.01
N PRO A 161 16.07 -19.95 -28.72
CA PRO A 161 17.05 -19.48 -29.69
C PRO A 161 17.25 -20.55 -30.78
N THR A 162 16.90 -20.22 -32.01
CA THR A 162 17.27 -21.01 -33.19
C THR A 162 18.76 -20.77 -33.50
N ASP A 163 19.55 -21.76 -33.12
CA ASP A 163 20.78 -22.29 -33.74
C ASP A 163 21.60 -21.32 -34.62
N GLU A 164 22.75 -20.93 -34.07
CA GLU A 164 23.80 -20.16 -34.70
C GLU A 164 24.63 -21.10 -35.59
N SER A 165 24.31 -21.15 -36.89
CA SER A 165 25.10 -21.85 -37.89
C SER A 165 26.51 -21.25 -38.00
N LEU A 166 27.50 -21.92 -37.41
CA LEU A 166 28.93 -21.70 -37.66
C LEU A 166 29.32 -22.15 -39.07
N PRO A 167 30.23 -21.44 -39.76
CA PRO A 167 30.81 -21.89 -41.02
C PRO A 167 31.90 -22.96 -40.81
N ASP A 168 31.82 -24.06 -41.55
CA ASP A 168 32.91 -25.02 -41.70
C ASP A 168 34.00 -24.43 -42.62
N GLU A 169 35.14 -24.08 -42.04
CA GLU A 169 36.39 -23.93 -42.77
C GLU A 169 37.47 -24.77 -42.07
N PRO A 170 38.11 -25.71 -42.77
CA PRO A 170 39.44 -26.14 -42.38
C PRO A 170 40.47 -25.94 -43.51
N ALA A 171 41.39 -25.03 -43.22
CA ALA A 171 42.85 -25.09 -43.38
C ALA A 171 43.49 -26.00 -44.46
N ALA A 172 44.14 -25.32 -45.41
CA ALA A 172 45.50 -25.51 -45.92
C ALA A 172 46.10 -26.92 -46.13
N ALA A 173 46.48 -27.20 -47.38
CA ALA A 173 47.83 -27.59 -47.78
C ALA A 173 48.09 -27.16 -49.25
#